data_AF-A0A967SPM6-F1
#
_entry.id   AF-A0A967SPM6-F1
#
_cell.length_a   1.000
_cell.length_b   1.000
_cell.length_c   1.000
_cell.angle_alpha   90.00
_cell.angle_beta   90.00
_cell.angle_gamma   90.00
#
_symmetry.space_group_name_H-M   'P 1'
#
loop_
_entity.id
_entity.type
_entity.pdbx_description
1 polymer ?
#
loop_
_entity_poly.entity_id
_entity_poly.type
_entity_poly.pdbx_seq_one_letter_code
_entity_poly.pdbx_strand_id
1 'polypeptide(L)'
;RGQEGDDLGARLARAFEEVFERGIRRVLIVGSDHPTLPADRLAEGLERLHQVDVVFGPTDDGGYYAVGLRDAARERAAGLFSDVPWSTRDVLEATRANARALGLSVGTLDA
;
A
#
# COMPACT_ATOMS: atom_id res chain seq x y z
N ARG A 1 -10.60 13.96 -9.09
CA ARG A 1 -11.32 12.81 -9.70
C ARG A 1 -11.65 11.83 -8.59
N GLY A 2 -12.68 10.98 -8.77
CA GLY A 2 -13.01 9.93 -7.80
C GLY A 2 -12.04 8.75 -7.90
N GLN A 3 -12.15 7.80 -6.97
CA GLN A 3 -11.49 6.50 -7.08
C GLN A 3 -12.34 5.57 -7.98
N GLU A 4 -11.69 4.75 -8.80
CA GLU A 4 -12.34 3.88 -9.78
C GLU A 4 -12.03 2.41 -9.48
N GLY A 5 -13.07 1.56 -9.42
CA GLY A 5 -12.96 0.13 -9.09
C GLY A 5 -14.17 -0.38 -8.30
N ASP A 6 -14.47 -1.67 -8.45
CA ASP A 6 -15.67 -2.32 -7.90
C ASP A 6 -15.66 -2.36 -6.37
N ASP A 7 -14.49 -2.55 -5.77
CA ASP A 7 -14.26 -2.50 -4.32
C ASP A 7 -13.02 -1.65 -3.96
N LEU A 8 -12.68 -1.60 -2.67
CA LEU A 8 -11.53 -0.84 -2.20
C LEU A 8 -10.20 -1.39 -2.75
N GLY A 9 -10.06 -2.71 -2.87
CA GLY A 9 -8.83 -3.32 -3.38
C GLY A 9 -8.60 -2.99 -4.85
N ALA A 10 -9.65 -3.07 -5.67
CA ALA A 10 -9.62 -2.67 -7.07
C ALA A 10 -9.27 -1.18 -7.22
N ARG A 11 -9.83 -0.32 -6.37
CA ARG A 11 -9.53 1.12 -6.35
C ARG A 11 -8.07 1.42 -6.01
N LEU A 12 -7.52 0.75 -4.99
CA LEU A 12 -6.11 0.90 -4.61
C LEU A 12 -5.18 0.41 -5.72
N ALA A 13 -5.45 -0.77 -6.28
CA ALA A 13 -4.67 -1.32 -7.39
C ALA A 13 -4.66 -0.37 -8.61
N ARG A 14 -5.84 0.15 -8.97
CA ARG A 14 -5.98 1.10 -10.07
C ARG A 14 -5.23 2.41 -9.82
N ALA A 15 -5.31 2.95 -8.60
CA ALA A 15 -4.58 4.16 -8.22
C ALA A 15 -3.05 3.99 -8.36
N PHE A 16 -2.51 2.82 -8.00
CA PHE A 16 -1.10 2.52 -8.25
C PHE A 16 -0.78 2.48 -9.74
N GLU A 17 -1.57 1.73 -10.52
CA GLU A 17 -1.39 1.59 -11.97
C GLU A 17 -1.35 2.95 -12.67
N GLU A 18 -2.33 3.82 -12.41
CA GLU A 18 -2.41 5.15 -13.03
C GLU A 18 -1.20 6.03 -12.70
N VAL A 19 -0.66 5.93 -11.50
CA VAL A 19 0.53 6.70 -11.12
C VAL A 19 1.79 6.10 -11.75
N PHE A 20 1.89 4.78 -11.85
CA PHE A 20 3.00 4.11 -12.54
C PHE A 20 3.01 4.36 -14.05
N GLU A 21 1.83 4.42 -14.70
CA GLU A 21 1.70 4.79 -16.12
C GLU A 21 2.26 6.18 -16.43
N ARG A 22 2.33 7.06 -15.42
CA ARG A 22 2.93 8.40 -15.53
C ARG A 22 4.46 8.40 -15.33
N GLY A 23 5.09 7.24 -15.23
CA GLY A 23 6.55 7.07 -15.08
C GLY A 23 7.07 7.29 -13.66
N ILE A 24 6.18 7.43 -12.67
CA ILE A 24 6.58 7.45 -11.25
C ILE A 24 7.00 6.04 -10.85
N ARG A 25 8.05 5.91 -10.02
CA ARG A 25 8.65 4.60 -9.70
C ARG A 25 8.34 4.07 -8.31
N ARG A 26 7.91 4.94 -7.41
CA ARG A 26 7.59 4.64 -6.01
C ARG A 26 6.39 5.48 -5.63
N VAL A 27 5.37 4.83 -5.11
CA VAL A 27 4.09 5.46 -4.82
C VAL A 27 3.70 5.08 -3.40
N LEU A 28 3.20 6.05 -2.65
CA LEU A 28 2.50 5.84 -1.39
C LEU A 28 1.05 6.29 -1.56
N ILE A 29 0.13 5.46 -1.11
CA ILE A 29 -1.25 5.82 -0.85
C ILE A 29 -1.40 5.98 0.66
N VAL A 30 -1.99 7.08 1.10
CA VAL A 30 -2.11 7.46 2.51
C VAL A 30 -3.58 7.75 2.82
N GLY A 31 -4.07 7.22 3.94
CA GLY A 31 -5.38 7.54 4.49
C GLY A 31 -5.46 9.00 4.90
N SER A 32 -6.60 9.65 4.66
CA SER A 32 -6.81 11.06 4.98
C SER A 32 -7.21 11.32 6.44
N ASP A 33 -7.34 10.27 7.24
CA ASP A 33 -7.82 10.25 8.63
C ASP A 33 -6.72 10.47 9.67
N HIS A 34 -5.46 10.63 9.24
CA HIS A 34 -4.31 10.89 10.12
C HIS A 34 -3.74 12.30 9.89
N PRO A 35 -4.41 13.38 10.36
CA PRO A 35 -4.00 14.77 10.11
C PRO A 35 -2.68 15.15 10.80
N THR A 36 -2.28 14.42 11.83
CA THR A 36 -1.02 14.62 12.58
C THR A 36 0.12 13.73 12.08
N LEU A 37 -0.07 12.99 10.97
CA LEU A 37 0.95 12.11 10.43
C LEU A 37 2.21 12.92 10.06
N PRO A 38 3.37 12.60 10.65
CA PRO A 38 4.60 13.33 10.37
C PRO A 38 5.07 13.14 8.92
N ALA A 39 5.48 14.22 8.25
CA ALA A 39 5.89 14.18 6.84
C ALA A 39 7.17 13.35 6.60
N ASP A 40 8.07 13.35 7.58
CA ASP A 40 9.27 12.50 7.64
C ASP A 40 8.91 11.01 7.61
N ARG A 41 7.75 10.61 8.16
CA ARG A 41 7.28 9.23 8.12
C ARG A 41 6.89 8.78 6.71
N LEU A 42 6.28 9.69 5.93
CA LEU A 42 6.01 9.45 4.50
C LEU A 42 7.31 9.41 3.67
N ALA A 43 8.27 10.28 3.99
CA ALA A 43 9.58 10.26 3.35
C ALA A 43 10.32 8.94 3.62
N GLU A 44 10.28 8.43 4.86
CA GLU A 44 10.81 7.12 5.23
C GLU A 44 10.15 6.00 4.41
N GLY A 45 8.83 6.05 4.23
CA GLY A 45 8.09 5.10 3.39
C GLY A 45 8.60 5.05 1.95
N LEU A 46 8.82 6.22 1.33
CA LEU A 46 9.38 6.28 -0.02
C LEU A 46 10.84 5.79 -0.07
N GLU A 47 11.64 6.10 0.94
CA GLU A 47 13.04 5.66 1.00
C GLU A 47 13.13 4.13 1.13
N ARG A 48 12.30 3.51 1.97
CA ARG A 48 12.25 2.04 2.11
C ARG A 48 11.92 1.33 0.80
N LEU A 49 11.08 1.92 -0.06
CA LEU A 49 10.77 1.38 -1.40
C LEU A 49 11.96 1.37 -2.37
N HIS A 50 13.13 1.86 -1.99
CA HIS A 50 14.38 1.58 -2.70
C HIS A 50 14.90 0.15 -2.48
N GLN A 51 14.53 -0.48 -1.37
CA GLN A 51 15.07 -1.77 -0.93
C GLN A 51 14.02 -2.89 -0.90
N VAL A 52 12.76 -2.53 -0.64
CA VAL A 52 11.64 -3.46 -0.58
C VAL A 52 10.59 -3.16 -1.64
N ASP A 53 9.74 -4.14 -1.92
CA ASP A 53 8.70 -4.02 -2.94
C ASP A 53 7.44 -3.35 -2.43
N VAL A 54 7.07 -3.62 -1.17
CA VAL A 54 5.88 -3.08 -0.50
C VAL A 54 6.28 -2.51 0.85
N VAL A 55 5.67 -1.38 1.24
CA VAL A 55 5.79 -0.81 2.59
C VAL A 55 4.40 -0.62 3.17
N PHE A 56 4.21 -0.96 4.44
CA PHE A 56 2.99 -0.66 5.19
C PHE A 56 3.29 0.30 6.34
N GLY A 57 2.43 1.28 6.55
CA GLY A 57 2.31 2.04 7.81
C GLY A 57 1.14 1.48 8.61
N PRO A 58 1.37 0.59 9.60
CA PRO A 58 0.31 -0.08 10.35
C PRO A 58 -0.50 0.89 11.20
N THR A 59 -1.75 0.52 11.47
CA THR A 59 -2.57 1.13 12.53
C THR A 59 -2.81 0.11 13.65
N ASP A 60 -3.08 0.60 14.86
CA ASP A 60 -3.31 -0.25 16.04
C ASP A 60 -4.57 -1.13 15.94
N ASP A 61 -5.51 -0.76 15.08
CA ASP A 61 -6.74 -1.51 14.84
C ASP A 61 -6.58 -2.66 13.83
N GLY A 62 -5.37 -2.88 13.31
CA GLY A 62 -5.05 -3.97 12.38
C GLY A 62 -5.14 -3.61 10.89
N GLY A 63 -5.41 -2.34 10.58
CA GLY A 63 -5.30 -1.79 9.23
C GLY A 63 -3.91 -1.22 8.92
N TYR A 64 -3.89 -0.29 7.97
CA TYR A 64 -2.72 0.53 7.66
C TYR A 64 -3.15 1.94 7.23
N TYR A 65 -2.47 2.96 7.76
CA TYR A 65 -2.66 4.37 7.36
C TYR A 65 -1.94 4.68 6.05
N ALA A 66 -0.94 3.87 5.67
CA ALA A 66 -0.22 4.01 4.42
C ALA A 66 0.13 2.65 3.81
N VAL A 67 0.07 2.57 2.49
CA VAL A 67 0.61 1.46 1.70
C VAL A 67 1.43 2.00 0.54
N GLY A 68 2.63 1.46 0.37
CA GLY A 68 3.58 1.85 -0.65
C GLY A 68 3.93 0.70 -1.57
N LEU A 69 4.14 0.99 -2.84
CA LEU A 69 4.53 0.03 -3.86
C LEU A 69 5.56 0.66 -4.80
N ARG A 70 6.55 -0.14 -5.22
CA ARG A 70 7.50 0.26 -6.28
C ARG A 70 7.10 -0.31 -7.64
N ASP A 71 7.57 0.32 -8.71
CA ASP A 71 7.21 0.00 -10.11
C ASP A 71 7.46 -1.46 -10.49
N ALA A 72 8.53 -2.09 -9.98
CA ALA A 72 8.88 -3.48 -10.25
C ALA A 72 7.79 -4.46 -9.78
N ALA A 73 6.96 -4.03 -8.81
CA ALA A 73 5.84 -4.78 -8.28
C ALA A 73 4.48 -4.33 -8.85
N ARG A 74 4.44 -3.41 -9.84
CA ARG A 74 3.18 -2.85 -10.39
C ARG A 74 2.19 -3.92 -10.86
N GLU A 75 2.68 -4.97 -11.53
CA GLU A 75 1.84 -6.05 -12.10
C GLU A 75 1.24 -6.94 -11.00
N ARG A 76 1.74 -6.83 -9.77
CA ARG A 76 1.26 -7.57 -8.59
C ARG A 76 0.31 -6.74 -7.74
N ALA A 77 0.04 -5.48 -8.09
CA ALA A 77 -0.83 -4.58 -7.31
C ALA A 77 -2.24 -5.17 -7.11
N ALA A 78 -2.85 -5.72 -8.17
CA ALA A 78 -4.17 -6.35 -8.06
C ALA A 78 -4.17 -7.55 -7.10
N GLY A 79 -3.16 -8.43 -7.20
CA GLY A 79 -3.02 -9.57 -6.30
C GLY A 79 -2.74 -9.18 -4.86
N LEU A 80 -2.03 -8.07 -4.63
CA LEU A 80 -1.72 -7.57 -3.28
C LEU A 80 -3.00 -7.28 -2.49
N PHE A 81 -4.02 -6.76 -3.15
CA PHE A 81 -5.29 -6.36 -2.56
C PHE A 81 -6.44 -7.36 -2.79
N SER A 82 -6.15 -8.57 -3.30
CA SER A 82 -7.16 -9.61 -3.52
C SER A 82 -7.69 -10.17 -2.20
N ASP A 83 -9.00 -10.33 -2.11
CA ASP A 83 -9.70 -11.00 -1.00
C ASP A 83 -9.33 -10.46 0.40
N VAL A 84 -8.94 -9.19 0.48
CA VAL A 84 -8.64 -8.53 1.75
C VAL A 84 -9.96 -8.26 2.48
N PRO A 85 -10.13 -8.70 3.74
CA PRO A 85 -11.34 -8.47 4.51
C PRO A 85 -11.38 -7.02 5.01
N TRP A 86 -11.72 -6.08 4.12
CA TRP A 86 -11.78 -4.65 4.42
C TRP A 86 -12.65 -4.33 5.63
N SER A 87 -12.27 -3.29 6.38
CA SER A 87 -12.96 -2.87 7.61
C SER A 87 -12.94 -3.90 8.76
N THR A 88 -11.92 -4.77 8.77
CA THR A 88 -11.66 -5.70 9.88
C THR A 88 -10.25 -5.49 10.43
N ARG A 89 -9.92 -6.14 11.56
CA ARG A 89 -8.56 -6.10 12.13
C ARG A 89 -7.55 -6.95 11.36
N ASP A 90 -8.03 -7.77 10.43
CA ASP A 90 -7.19 -8.73 9.70
C ASP A 90 -6.66 -8.15 8.39
N VAL A 91 -6.97 -6.88 8.08
CA VAL A 91 -6.60 -6.21 6.83
C VAL A 91 -5.09 -6.27 6.59
N LEU A 92 -4.28 -5.77 7.53
CA LEU A 92 -2.83 -5.74 7.37
C LEU A 92 -2.23 -7.14 7.25
N GLU A 93 -2.70 -8.09 8.06
CA GLU A 93 -2.19 -9.45 8.02
C GLU A 93 -2.53 -10.14 6.69
N ALA A 94 -3.78 -10.01 6.22
CA ALA A 94 -4.21 -10.54 4.94
C ALA A 94 -3.42 -9.94 3.78
N THR A 95 -3.26 -8.61 3.75
CA THR A 95 -2.47 -7.95 2.68
C THR A 95 -0.99 -8.36 2.73
N ARG A 96 -0.41 -8.55 3.91
CA ARG A 96 0.95 -9.10 4.05
C ARG A 96 1.03 -10.56 3.59
N ALA A 97 0.02 -11.37 3.84
CA ALA A 97 -0.04 -12.74 3.35
C ALA A 97 -0.06 -12.78 1.82
N ASN A 98 -0.85 -11.90 1.18
CA ASN A 98 -0.84 -11.72 -0.27
C ASN A 98 0.54 -11.30 -0.79
N ALA A 99 1.19 -10.33 -0.15
CA ALA A 99 2.54 -9.90 -0.51
C ALA A 99 3.53 -11.08 -0.50
N ARG A 100 3.49 -11.92 0.56
CA ARG A 100 4.34 -13.12 0.66
C ARG A 100 4.02 -14.13 -0.45
N ALA A 101 2.75 -14.40 -0.72
CA ALA A 101 2.32 -15.31 -1.77
C ALA A 101 2.77 -14.85 -3.17
N LEU A 102 2.88 -13.54 -3.38
CA LEU A 102 3.37 -12.92 -4.62
C LEU A 102 4.90 -12.82 -4.70
N GLY A 103 5.61 -13.26 -3.67
CA GLY A 103 7.08 -13.19 -3.58
C GLY A 103 7.61 -11.77 -3.37
N LEU A 104 6.80 -10.86 -2.83
CA LEU A 104 7.18 -9.47 -2.60
C LEU A 104 7.93 -9.31 -1.27
N SER A 105 9.01 -8.55 -1.30
CA SER A 105 9.68 -8.10 -0.07
C SER A 105 8.87 -7.00 0.62
N VAL A 106 8.76 -7.07 1.94
CA VAL A 106 7.89 -6.19 2.74
C VAL A 106 8.70 -5.40 3.76
N GLY A 107 8.53 -4.09 3.76
CA GLY A 107 8.96 -3.17 4.80
C GLY A 107 7.79 -2.70 5.66
N THR A 108 8.07 -2.11 6.81
CA THR A 108 7.06 -1.58 7.72
C THR A 108 7.57 -0.29 8.35
N LEU A 109 6.70 0.71 8.43
CA LEU A 109 6.93 1.96 9.15
C LEU A 109 6.45 1.81 10.59
N ASP A 110 7.00 2.64 11.46
CA ASP A 110 6.47 2.77 12.80
C ASP A 110 5.07 3.42 12.78
N ALA A 111 4.27 3.09 13.78
CA ALA A 111 2.98 3.73 14.06
C ALA A 111 3.20 5.15 14.62
#